data_AF-A0A2G6CME5-F1
#
_entry.id   AF-A0A2G6CME5-F1
#
_cell.length_a   1.000
_cell.length_b   1.000
_cell.length_c   1.000
_cell.angle_alpha   90.00
_cell.angle_beta   90.00
_cell.angle_gamma   90.00
#
_symmetry.space_group_name_H-M   'P 1'
#
loop_
_entity.id
_entity.type
_entity.pdbx_description
1 polymer ?
#
loop_
_entity_poly.entity_id
_entity_poly.type
_entity_poly.pdbx_seq_one_letter_code
_entity_poly.pdbx_strand_id
1 'polypeptide(L)'
;MPAELWTLKPADDARATALARELSLPIAMMRVLVARGVDELETVKAYLEPRLGQLTNPAAMAALSQALDRLMEAFEAGQHIGVFGDYDVDGVSSAAMVGDYLKRCGANVTLRVARRDEGYGFHVSQAQELIDQGVQLLVLTDTGTHDVEAVGHAQQVGVDVIALDHHRVGELSWPGFALVNPHRPDCAFPYKGLCAAGLAFYVMAALRRRLEARGREAVDPRENLDLVALATLADVAPLDGDNRILVAHGLRGLERTERPGLRELLRLCDLKGRRPTAEDVGWRLGPRFSLDLGLWTSFHDSGDAANPSSAAQVGFTVDGRFFLADWNQRLQPYLQAGLGGYVLSHDNLDFGSISGPGFQLGGGVDLYLTKSISLGGKLLYRGSFMDNSDESYRY
;
A
#
# COMPACT_ATOMS: atom_id res chain seq x y z
N MET A 1 6.34 0.61 36.21
CA MET A 1 5.92 -0.45 35.27
C MET A 1 5.24 -1.53 36.09
N PRO A 2 4.02 -1.99 35.77
CA PRO A 2 3.47 -3.18 36.41
C PRO A 2 4.44 -4.35 36.24
N ALA A 3 4.54 -5.24 37.23
CA ALA A 3 5.40 -6.42 37.15
C ALA A 3 4.98 -7.27 35.95
N GLU A 4 5.95 -7.70 35.14
CA GLU A 4 5.70 -8.60 34.01
C GLU A 4 5.28 -9.97 34.56
N LEU A 5 4.01 -10.33 34.37
CA LEU A 5 3.47 -11.63 34.77
C LEU A 5 3.68 -12.63 33.64
N TRP A 6 4.48 -13.66 33.90
CA TRP A 6 4.64 -14.80 32.99
C TRP A 6 3.42 -15.71 33.13
N THR A 7 2.58 -15.74 32.10
CA THR A 7 1.38 -16.60 32.06
C THR A 7 1.49 -17.59 30.91
N LEU A 8 1.35 -18.89 31.24
CA LEU A 8 1.27 -19.93 30.22
C LEU A 8 -0.18 -20.04 29.73
N LYS A 9 -0.38 -19.85 28.42
CA LYS A 9 -1.70 -20.09 27.82
C LYS A 9 -2.02 -21.59 27.90
N PRO A 10 -3.17 -21.99 28.46
CA PRO A 10 -3.53 -23.41 28.56
C PRO A 10 -3.76 -24.02 27.18
N ALA A 11 -3.46 -25.31 27.06
CA ALA A 11 -3.74 -26.14 25.89
C ALA A 11 -4.33 -27.48 26.36
N ASP A 12 -5.25 -28.05 25.59
CA ASP A 12 -5.70 -29.43 25.81
C ASP A 12 -4.58 -30.41 25.39
N ASP A 13 -3.85 -30.92 26.39
CA ASP A 13 -2.73 -31.84 26.17
C ASP A 13 -3.19 -33.20 25.60
N ALA A 14 -4.43 -33.62 25.88
CA ALA A 14 -4.98 -34.85 25.30
C ALA A 14 -5.24 -34.65 23.81
N ARG A 15 -5.83 -33.51 23.43
CA ARG A 15 -6.04 -33.14 22.03
C ARG A 15 -4.72 -32.98 21.28
N ALA A 16 -3.75 -32.28 21.86
CA ALA A 16 -2.43 -32.10 21.28
C ALA A 16 -1.72 -33.46 21.06
N THR A 17 -1.86 -34.40 22.00
CA THR A 17 -1.30 -35.76 21.88
C THR A 17 -1.95 -36.56 20.75
N ALA A 18 -3.26 -36.47 20.59
CA ALA A 18 -3.98 -37.12 19.50
C ALA A 18 -3.49 -36.60 18.13
N LEU A 19 -3.44 -35.27 17.95
CA LEU A 19 -2.96 -34.65 16.71
C LEU A 19 -1.49 -34.98 16.41
N ALA A 20 -0.63 -34.99 17.43
CA ALA A 20 0.79 -35.29 17.28
C ALA A 20 1.02 -36.70 16.75
N ARG A 21 0.25 -37.68 17.27
CA ARG A 21 0.28 -39.07 16.80
C ARG A 21 -0.25 -39.20 15.38
N GLU A 22 -1.41 -38.59 15.11
CA GLU A 22 -2.08 -38.70 13.82
C GLU A 22 -1.27 -38.08 12.67
N LEU A 23 -0.66 -36.92 12.91
CA LEU A 23 0.14 -36.20 11.91
C LEU A 23 1.62 -36.62 11.92
N SER A 24 2.05 -37.46 12.87
CA SER A 24 3.45 -37.82 13.09
C SER A 24 4.36 -36.59 13.28
N LEU A 25 3.90 -35.64 14.11
CA LEU A 25 4.58 -34.36 14.38
C LEU A 25 4.87 -34.17 15.87
N PRO A 26 5.85 -33.33 16.26
CA PRO A 26 6.20 -33.13 17.66
C PRO A 26 5.05 -32.58 18.51
N ILE A 27 4.84 -33.17 19.69
CA ILE A 27 3.81 -32.74 20.65
C ILE A 27 3.93 -31.26 21.04
N ALA A 28 5.16 -30.74 21.16
CA ALA A 28 5.39 -29.34 21.48
C ALA A 28 4.75 -28.40 20.44
N MET A 29 4.81 -28.76 19.15
CA MET A 29 4.19 -27.98 18.09
C MET A 29 2.65 -28.04 18.19
N MET A 30 2.09 -29.22 18.46
CA MET A 30 0.63 -29.37 18.62
C MET A 30 0.11 -28.62 19.83
N ARG A 31 0.83 -28.61 20.96
CA ARG A 31 0.45 -27.81 22.14
C ARG A 31 0.37 -26.31 21.81
N VAL A 32 1.31 -25.80 21.02
CA VAL A 32 1.29 -24.40 20.56
C VAL A 32 0.09 -24.13 19.63
N LEU A 33 -0.21 -25.04 18.71
CA LEU A 33 -1.36 -24.88 17.79
C LEU A 33 -2.69 -24.95 18.54
N VAL A 34 -2.87 -25.93 19.43
CA VAL A 34 -4.07 -26.05 20.28
C VAL A 34 -4.23 -24.82 21.18
N ALA A 35 -3.15 -24.31 21.79
CA ALA A 35 -3.19 -23.06 22.56
C ALA A 35 -3.60 -21.85 21.69
N ARG A 36 -3.39 -21.89 20.38
CA ARG A 36 -3.81 -20.87 19.42
C ARG A 36 -5.24 -21.07 18.89
N GLY A 37 -5.95 -22.11 19.34
CA GLY A 37 -7.28 -22.46 18.84
C GLY A 37 -7.27 -23.20 17.50
N VAL A 38 -6.12 -23.75 17.10
CA VAL A 38 -5.96 -24.60 15.91
C VAL A 38 -5.89 -26.05 16.40
N ASP A 39 -7.07 -26.63 16.69
CA ASP A 39 -7.19 -27.92 17.35
C ASP A 39 -7.95 -28.98 16.54
N GLU A 40 -8.60 -28.62 15.44
CA GLU A 40 -9.20 -29.58 14.51
C GLU A 40 -8.15 -30.13 13.52
N LEU A 41 -8.23 -31.42 13.19
CA LEU A 41 -7.24 -32.08 12.33
C LEU A 41 -7.10 -31.38 10.96
N GLU A 42 -8.24 -31.11 10.33
CA GLU A 42 -8.26 -30.47 9.00
C GLU A 42 -7.80 -29.01 9.09
N THR A 43 -8.13 -28.29 10.15
CA THR A 43 -7.64 -26.93 10.40
C THR A 43 -6.13 -26.93 10.67
N VAL A 44 -5.58 -27.92 11.39
CA VAL A 44 -4.13 -28.08 11.58
C VAL A 44 -3.41 -28.36 10.26
N LYS A 45 -3.94 -29.28 9.43
CA LYS A 45 -3.39 -29.56 8.10
C LYS A 45 -3.40 -28.31 7.23
N ALA A 46 -4.52 -27.59 7.18
CA ALA A 46 -4.64 -26.33 6.44
C ALA A 46 -3.69 -25.24 6.98
N TYR A 47 -3.48 -25.20 8.29
CA TYR A 47 -2.54 -24.27 8.93
C TYR A 47 -1.10 -24.58 8.52
N LEU A 48 -0.69 -25.84 8.49
CA LEU A 48 0.68 -26.24 8.14
C LEU A 48 0.94 -26.19 6.62
N GLU A 49 -0.06 -26.55 5.82
CA GLU A 49 0.01 -26.60 4.36
C GLU A 49 -1.11 -25.78 3.71
N PRO A 50 -1.01 -24.43 3.73
CA PRO A 50 -2.05 -23.57 3.20
C PRO A 50 -2.19 -23.71 1.67
N ARG A 51 -3.43 -23.92 1.20
CA ARG A 51 -3.77 -24.03 -0.23
C ARG A 51 -4.75 -22.93 -0.63
N LEU A 52 -4.53 -22.30 -1.78
CA LEU A 52 -5.43 -21.25 -2.30
C LEU A 52 -6.89 -21.71 -2.45
N GLY A 53 -7.12 -23.00 -2.73
CA GLY A 53 -8.48 -23.56 -2.81
C GLY A 53 -9.22 -23.64 -1.47
N GLN A 54 -8.56 -23.33 -0.34
CA GLN A 54 -9.17 -23.25 0.99
C GLN A 54 -9.60 -21.82 1.36
N LEU A 55 -9.38 -20.84 0.48
CA LEU A 55 -9.87 -19.48 0.67
C LEU A 55 -11.39 -19.46 0.80
N THR A 56 -11.88 -18.65 1.72
CA THR A 56 -13.31 -18.50 1.99
C THR A 56 -14.05 -18.05 0.72
N ASN A 57 -15.22 -18.63 0.45
CA ASN A 57 -16.03 -18.22 -0.69
C ASN A 57 -16.51 -16.75 -0.52
N PRO A 58 -16.18 -15.83 -1.44
CA PRO A 58 -16.51 -14.42 -1.28
C PRO A 58 -17.99 -14.10 -1.56
N ALA A 59 -18.82 -15.07 -1.98
CA ALA A 59 -20.23 -14.84 -2.32
C ALA A 59 -21.06 -14.20 -1.18
N ALA A 60 -20.64 -14.38 0.08
CA ALA A 60 -21.29 -13.78 1.25
C ALA A 60 -20.77 -12.37 1.61
N MET A 61 -19.84 -11.79 0.83
CA MET A 61 -19.39 -10.42 1.02
C MET A 61 -20.51 -9.44 0.61
N ALA A 62 -20.93 -8.58 1.53
CA ALA A 62 -21.92 -7.55 1.25
C ALA A 62 -21.45 -6.64 0.09
N ALA A 63 -22.41 -6.26 -0.77
CA ALA A 63 -22.21 -5.45 -1.96
C ALA A 63 -21.21 -5.97 -3.01
N LEU A 64 -20.64 -7.18 -2.85
CA LEU A 64 -19.68 -7.71 -3.83
C LEU A 64 -20.33 -7.90 -5.21
N SER A 65 -21.52 -8.52 -5.30
CA SER A 65 -22.19 -8.67 -6.61
C SER A 65 -22.47 -7.31 -7.24
N GLN A 66 -22.99 -6.36 -6.45
CA GLN A 66 -23.29 -5.01 -6.90
C GLN A 66 -22.05 -4.30 -7.48
N ALA A 67 -20.91 -4.36 -6.78
CA ALA A 67 -19.65 -3.82 -7.26
C ALA A 67 -19.19 -4.49 -8.57
N LEU A 68 -19.28 -5.82 -8.66
CA LEU A 68 -18.90 -6.58 -9.85
C LEU A 68 -19.79 -6.26 -11.06
N ASP A 69 -21.10 -6.15 -10.85
CA ASP A 69 -22.06 -5.83 -11.90
C ASP A 69 -21.76 -4.43 -12.47
N ARG A 70 -21.48 -3.45 -11.61
CA ARG A 70 -21.12 -2.10 -12.03
C ARG A 70 -19.77 -2.00 -12.73
N LEU A 71 -18.78 -2.77 -12.29
CA LEU A 71 -17.50 -2.89 -12.99
C LEU A 71 -17.70 -3.48 -14.39
N MET A 72 -18.52 -4.52 -14.52
CA MET A 72 -18.85 -5.11 -15.82
C MET A 72 -19.54 -4.10 -16.75
N GLU A 73 -20.47 -3.30 -16.24
CA GLU A 73 -21.08 -2.20 -17.00
C GLU A 73 -20.04 -1.19 -17.48
N ALA A 74 -19.08 -0.81 -16.62
CA ALA A 74 -17.99 0.09 -17.01
C ALA A 74 -17.12 -0.50 -18.13
N PHE A 75 -16.82 -1.81 -18.07
CA PHE A 75 -16.09 -2.50 -19.14
C PHE A 75 -16.87 -2.53 -20.46
N GLU A 76 -18.18 -2.80 -20.41
CA GLU A 76 -19.03 -2.88 -21.60
C GLU A 76 -19.24 -1.50 -22.26
N ALA A 77 -19.38 -0.47 -21.44
CA ALA A 77 -19.56 0.91 -21.91
C ALA A 77 -18.23 1.62 -22.25
N GLY A 78 -17.07 0.98 -22.01
CA GLY A 78 -15.76 1.59 -22.21
C GLY A 78 -15.53 2.83 -21.34
N GLN A 79 -16.11 2.84 -20.14
CA GLN A 79 -16.03 3.98 -19.23
C GLN A 79 -14.60 4.21 -18.72
N HIS A 80 -14.29 5.46 -18.43
CA HIS A 80 -13.06 5.84 -17.74
C HIS A 80 -13.18 5.57 -16.24
N ILE A 81 -12.37 4.65 -15.73
CA ILE A 81 -12.35 4.25 -14.32
C ILE A 81 -11.20 4.97 -13.60
N GLY A 82 -11.50 5.66 -12.51
CA GLY A 82 -10.49 6.20 -11.60
C GLY A 82 -10.27 5.24 -10.44
N VAL A 83 -9.04 4.83 -10.20
CA VAL A 83 -8.64 4.04 -9.02
C VAL A 83 -7.92 4.96 -8.06
N PHE A 84 -8.36 5.00 -6.80
CA PHE A 84 -7.76 5.81 -5.74
C PHE A 84 -7.41 4.93 -4.54
N GLY A 85 -6.19 5.07 -4.01
CA GLY A 85 -5.80 4.42 -2.73
C GLY A 85 -5.22 5.39 -1.72
N ASP A 86 -5.23 4.98 -0.45
CA ASP A 86 -4.54 5.73 0.61
C ASP A 86 -3.01 5.65 0.48
N TYR A 87 -2.29 6.50 1.22
CA TYR A 87 -0.85 6.69 1.07
C TYR A 87 0.01 5.61 1.73
N ASP A 88 -0.59 4.73 2.54
CA ASP A 88 0.16 3.67 3.22
C ASP A 88 0.45 2.47 2.31
N VAL A 89 1.07 1.42 2.87
CA VAL A 89 1.50 0.26 2.07
C VAL A 89 0.30 -0.52 1.53
N ASP A 90 -0.79 -0.62 2.28
CA ASP A 90 -1.99 -1.35 1.86
C ASP A 90 -2.75 -0.54 0.81
N GLY A 91 -2.94 0.78 1.04
CA GLY A 91 -3.54 1.70 0.09
C GLY A 91 -2.81 1.77 -1.26
N VAL A 92 -1.49 1.94 -1.23
CA VAL A 92 -0.67 1.96 -2.47
C VAL A 92 -0.71 0.59 -3.17
N SER A 93 -0.55 -0.51 -2.42
CA SER A 93 -0.50 -1.85 -3.01
C SER A 93 -1.84 -2.24 -3.63
N SER A 94 -2.94 -2.02 -2.91
CA SER A 94 -4.29 -2.33 -3.37
C SER A 94 -4.68 -1.48 -4.60
N ALA A 95 -4.36 -0.19 -4.61
CA ALA A 95 -4.62 0.68 -5.76
C ALA A 95 -3.78 0.27 -6.98
N ALA A 96 -2.49 -0.01 -6.80
CA ALA A 96 -1.62 -0.49 -7.86
C ALA A 96 -2.10 -1.82 -8.45
N MET A 97 -2.51 -2.77 -7.60
CA MET A 97 -3.05 -4.07 -8.02
C MET A 97 -4.33 -3.91 -8.83
N VAL A 98 -5.30 -3.15 -8.32
CA VAL A 98 -6.60 -2.95 -8.99
C VAL A 98 -6.41 -2.17 -10.29
N GLY A 99 -5.63 -1.10 -10.28
CA GLY A 99 -5.35 -0.28 -11.46
C GLY A 99 -4.67 -1.07 -12.58
N ASP A 100 -3.60 -1.80 -12.25
CA ASP A 100 -2.88 -2.66 -13.23
C ASP A 100 -3.79 -3.77 -13.76
N TYR A 101 -4.54 -4.45 -12.88
CA TYR A 101 -5.44 -5.52 -13.27
C TYR A 101 -6.53 -5.04 -14.23
N LEU A 102 -7.22 -3.94 -13.90
CA LEU A 102 -8.29 -3.39 -14.74
C LEU A 102 -7.74 -2.95 -16.11
N LYS A 103 -6.57 -2.28 -16.12
CA LYS A 103 -5.90 -1.84 -17.34
C LYS A 103 -5.51 -3.02 -18.24
N ARG A 104 -4.93 -4.07 -17.66
CA ARG A 104 -4.54 -5.28 -18.40
C ARG A 104 -5.75 -6.09 -18.88
N CYS A 105 -6.91 -5.95 -18.24
CA CYS A 105 -8.20 -6.48 -18.73
C CYS A 105 -8.89 -5.55 -19.75
N GLY A 106 -8.21 -4.50 -20.21
CA GLY A 106 -8.66 -3.60 -21.27
C GLY A 106 -9.58 -2.45 -20.84
N ALA A 107 -9.63 -2.11 -19.55
CA ALA A 107 -10.32 -0.88 -19.11
C ALA A 107 -9.46 0.37 -19.37
N ASN A 108 -10.13 1.51 -19.55
CA ASN A 108 -9.50 2.83 -19.50
C ASN A 108 -9.38 3.25 -18.02
N VAL A 109 -8.16 3.38 -17.51
CA VAL A 109 -7.90 3.57 -16.07
C VAL A 109 -6.96 4.75 -15.80
N THR A 110 -7.37 5.65 -14.91
CA THR A 110 -6.47 6.57 -14.20
C THR A 110 -6.20 6.01 -12.81
N LEU A 111 -4.94 5.94 -12.41
CA LEU A 111 -4.54 5.59 -11.05
C LEU A 111 -4.08 6.84 -10.31
N ARG A 112 -4.57 6.99 -9.09
CA ARG A 112 -4.13 8.02 -8.14
C ARG A 112 -3.92 7.38 -6.77
N VAL A 113 -2.93 7.87 -6.04
CA VAL A 113 -2.73 7.50 -4.64
C VAL A 113 -2.62 8.78 -3.84
N ALA A 114 -3.19 8.79 -2.63
CA ALA A 114 -3.07 9.90 -1.70
C ALA A 114 -1.59 10.21 -1.42
N ARG A 115 -1.28 11.48 -1.18
CA ARG A 115 0.02 11.87 -0.63
C ARG A 115 -0.10 12.04 0.88
N ARG A 116 0.97 11.74 1.61
CA ARG A 116 0.97 11.84 3.08
C ARG A 116 0.65 13.26 3.59
N ASP A 117 0.98 14.30 2.83
CA ASP A 117 0.66 15.71 3.15
C ASP A 117 -0.81 16.08 2.90
N GLU A 118 -1.55 15.26 2.15
CA GLU A 118 -2.98 15.46 1.91
C GLU A 118 -3.85 14.96 3.06
N GLY A 119 -3.26 14.16 3.97
CA GLY A 119 -3.99 13.52 5.06
C GLY A 119 -4.48 12.13 4.71
N TYR A 120 -5.19 11.52 5.65
CA TYR A 120 -5.76 10.19 5.50
C TYR A 120 -7.19 10.28 4.97
N GLY A 121 -7.53 9.42 4.02
CA GLY A 121 -8.88 9.31 3.48
C GLY A 121 -9.04 9.92 2.09
N PHE A 122 -10.24 9.78 1.54
CA PHE A 122 -10.63 10.36 0.26
C PHE A 122 -11.38 11.69 0.46
N HIS A 123 -10.85 12.75 -0.14
CA HIS A 123 -11.34 14.13 0.03
C HIS A 123 -12.06 14.65 -1.22
N VAL A 124 -12.95 15.64 -1.03
CA VAL A 124 -13.73 16.26 -2.12
C VAL A 124 -12.82 16.83 -3.22
N SER A 125 -11.69 17.43 -2.86
CA SER A 125 -10.69 17.92 -3.83
C SER A 125 -10.15 16.80 -4.70
N GLN A 126 -9.94 15.61 -4.11
CA GLN A 126 -9.40 14.46 -4.82
C GLN A 126 -10.44 13.83 -5.75
N ALA A 127 -11.70 13.78 -5.30
CA ALA A 127 -12.83 13.41 -6.12
C ALA A 127 -12.97 14.36 -7.32
N GLN A 128 -12.96 15.68 -7.08
CA GLN A 128 -13.10 16.68 -8.13
C GLN A 128 -12.00 16.56 -9.18
N GLU A 129 -10.75 16.36 -8.77
CA GLU A 129 -9.64 16.18 -9.71
C GLU A 129 -9.84 14.97 -10.63
N LEU A 130 -10.36 13.85 -10.13
CA LEU A 130 -10.63 12.67 -10.96
C LEU A 130 -11.85 12.89 -11.86
N ILE A 131 -12.90 13.57 -11.36
CA ILE A 131 -14.07 13.96 -12.15
C ILE A 131 -13.66 14.87 -13.32
N ASP A 132 -12.78 15.84 -13.07
CA ASP A 132 -12.27 16.79 -14.08
C ASP A 132 -11.45 16.08 -15.18
N GLN A 133 -10.89 14.91 -14.88
CA GLN A 133 -10.21 14.04 -15.85
C GLN A 133 -11.18 13.19 -16.69
N GLY A 134 -12.49 13.32 -16.47
CA GLY A 134 -13.52 12.58 -17.19
C GLY A 134 -13.82 11.19 -16.61
N VAL A 135 -13.41 10.90 -15.38
CA VAL A 135 -13.73 9.64 -14.70
C VAL A 135 -15.25 9.50 -14.52
N GLN A 136 -15.77 8.32 -14.85
CA GLN A 136 -17.20 7.97 -14.79
C GLN A 136 -17.50 6.90 -13.72
N LEU A 137 -16.47 6.22 -13.23
CA LEU A 137 -16.54 5.27 -12.12
C LEU A 137 -15.30 5.40 -11.26
N LEU A 138 -15.46 5.63 -9.97
CA LEU A 138 -14.40 5.61 -8.98
C LEU A 138 -14.35 4.25 -8.27
N VAL A 139 -13.13 3.71 -8.12
CA VAL A 139 -12.82 2.54 -7.31
C VAL A 139 -11.83 2.96 -6.24
N LEU A 140 -12.32 3.13 -5.02
CA LEU A 140 -11.50 3.45 -3.85
C LEU A 140 -10.97 2.16 -3.23
N THR A 141 -9.71 2.15 -2.82
CA THR A 141 -9.07 1.03 -2.15
C THR A 141 -8.42 1.49 -0.85
N ASP A 142 -8.64 0.74 0.22
CA ASP A 142 -8.14 1.06 1.57
C ASP A 142 -8.68 2.38 2.14
N THR A 143 -9.78 2.83 1.58
CA THR A 143 -10.41 4.10 1.92
C THR A 143 -11.86 4.08 1.45
N GLY A 144 -12.64 5.08 1.84
CA GLY A 144 -14.04 5.21 1.48
C GLY A 144 -15.01 5.03 2.65
N THR A 145 -14.83 4.04 3.54
CA THR A 145 -15.84 3.71 4.58
C THR A 145 -16.30 4.93 5.37
N HIS A 146 -15.40 5.89 5.61
CA HIS A 146 -15.66 7.11 6.37
C HIS A 146 -15.74 8.38 5.50
N ASP A 147 -15.52 8.29 4.19
CA ASP A 147 -15.37 9.44 3.28
C ASP A 147 -16.70 9.88 2.66
N VAL A 148 -17.74 9.93 3.50
CA VAL A 148 -19.13 10.16 3.10
C VAL A 148 -19.29 11.45 2.27
N GLU A 149 -18.58 12.51 2.64
CA GLU A 149 -18.64 13.79 1.93
C GLU A 149 -18.10 13.69 0.50
N ALA A 150 -16.89 13.15 0.32
CA ALA A 150 -16.25 13.03 -0.99
C ALA A 150 -16.99 12.04 -1.89
N VAL A 151 -17.45 10.92 -1.33
CA VAL A 151 -18.25 9.92 -2.03
C VAL A 151 -19.60 10.51 -2.45
N GLY A 152 -20.25 11.26 -1.56
CA GLY A 152 -21.50 11.96 -1.84
C GLY A 152 -21.35 13.02 -2.94
N HIS A 153 -20.25 13.78 -2.93
CA HIS A 153 -19.94 14.77 -3.98
C HIS A 153 -19.84 14.11 -5.36
N ALA A 154 -19.10 13.00 -5.48
CA ALA A 154 -18.99 12.26 -6.74
C ALA A 154 -20.36 11.74 -7.24
N GLN A 155 -21.17 11.19 -6.34
CA GLN A 155 -22.51 10.71 -6.65
C GLN A 155 -23.44 11.83 -7.16
N GLN A 156 -23.38 13.02 -6.55
CA GLN A 156 -24.20 14.17 -6.95
C GLN A 156 -23.93 14.64 -8.38
N VAL A 157 -22.72 14.45 -8.88
CA VAL A 157 -22.34 14.79 -10.26
C VAL A 157 -22.43 13.60 -11.22
N GLY A 158 -23.02 12.49 -10.79
CA GLY A 158 -23.27 11.31 -11.62
C GLY A 158 -22.07 10.38 -11.81
N VAL A 159 -21.06 10.45 -10.93
CA VAL A 159 -19.93 9.52 -10.91
C VAL A 159 -20.15 8.47 -9.83
N ASP A 160 -20.26 7.21 -10.26
CA ASP A 160 -20.43 6.10 -9.34
C ASP A 160 -19.17 5.84 -8.51
N VAL A 161 -19.34 5.37 -7.28
CA VAL A 161 -18.22 5.06 -6.38
C VAL A 161 -18.36 3.67 -5.81
N ILE A 162 -17.33 2.86 -6.01
CA ILE A 162 -17.13 1.56 -5.37
C ILE A 162 -15.98 1.70 -4.38
N ALA A 163 -16.18 1.35 -3.11
CA ALA A 163 -15.09 1.26 -2.13
C ALA A 163 -14.78 -0.20 -1.78
N LEU A 164 -13.49 -0.52 -1.81
CA LEU A 164 -12.90 -1.77 -1.34
C LEU A 164 -12.12 -1.45 -0.07
N ASP A 165 -12.74 -1.65 1.07
CA ASP A 165 -12.23 -1.15 2.34
C ASP A 165 -12.39 -2.20 3.45
N HIS A 166 -11.56 -2.09 4.49
CA HIS A 166 -11.51 -2.98 5.64
C HIS A 166 -11.52 -2.23 6.98
N HIS A 167 -11.67 -0.91 6.96
CA HIS A 167 -11.84 -0.13 8.18
C HIS A 167 -13.10 -0.53 8.94
N ARG A 168 -13.07 -0.35 10.27
CA ARG A 168 -14.23 -0.64 11.13
C ARG A 168 -15.40 0.24 10.73
N VAL A 169 -16.55 -0.39 10.51
CA VAL A 169 -17.80 0.32 10.20
C VAL A 169 -18.51 0.65 11.52
N GLY A 170 -18.72 1.93 11.77
CA GLY A 170 -19.60 2.42 12.84
C GLY A 170 -21.07 2.38 12.41
N GLU A 171 -21.73 3.53 12.44
CA GLU A 171 -23.05 3.71 11.81
C GLU A 171 -22.87 3.79 10.27
N LEU A 172 -23.57 2.93 9.53
CA LEU A 172 -23.42 2.84 8.08
C LEU A 172 -24.19 3.96 7.38
N SER A 173 -23.48 4.97 6.89
CA SER A 173 -24.03 6.14 6.17
C SER A 173 -23.54 6.25 4.72
N TRP A 174 -23.11 5.13 4.13
CA TRP A 174 -22.47 5.06 2.82
C TRP A 174 -23.36 5.59 1.68
N PRO A 175 -22.96 6.68 0.98
CA PRO A 175 -23.76 7.27 -0.10
C PRO A 175 -23.38 6.75 -1.50
N GLY A 176 -22.27 6.01 -1.63
CA GLY A 176 -21.76 5.54 -2.91
C GLY A 176 -22.51 4.34 -3.47
N PHE A 177 -22.17 3.98 -4.71
CA PHE A 177 -22.79 2.84 -5.41
C PHE A 177 -22.60 1.52 -4.67
N ALA A 178 -21.38 1.19 -4.22
CA ALA A 178 -21.12 -0.04 -3.47
C ALA A 178 -19.99 0.12 -2.44
N LEU A 179 -20.21 -0.38 -1.22
CA LEU A 179 -19.16 -0.53 -0.20
C LEU A 179 -18.93 -2.01 0.06
N VAL A 180 -17.85 -2.54 -0.49
CA VAL A 180 -17.40 -3.89 -0.18
C VAL A 180 -16.48 -3.78 1.04
N ASN A 181 -17.00 -4.13 2.21
CA ASN A 181 -16.24 -4.12 3.45
C ASN A 181 -16.67 -5.28 4.37
N PRO A 182 -15.76 -6.20 4.76
CA PRO A 182 -16.08 -7.31 5.64
C PRO A 182 -16.68 -6.90 6.98
N HIS A 183 -16.36 -5.73 7.51
CA HIS A 183 -16.86 -5.23 8.80
C HIS A 183 -18.26 -4.61 8.75
N ARG A 184 -18.89 -4.52 7.58
CA ARG A 184 -20.29 -4.07 7.52
C ARG A 184 -21.20 -4.97 8.36
N PRO A 185 -22.19 -4.41 9.08
CA PRO A 185 -23.11 -5.19 9.90
C PRO A 185 -23.91 -6.25 9.12
N ASP A 186 -24.20 -6.01 7.84
CA ASP A 186 -24.94 -6.91 6.95
C ASP A 186 -24.04 -7.93 6.21
N CYS A 187 -22.72 -7.87 6.40
CA CYS A 187 -21.78 -8.73 5.69
C CYS A 187 -21.65 -10.12 6.35
N ALA A 188 -22.14 -11.14 5.66
CA ALA A 188 -22.10 -12.53 6.12
C ALA A 188 -20.78 -13.26 5.80
N PHE A 189 -19.83 -12.62 5.11
CA PHE A 189 -18.51 -13.19 4.84
C PHE A 189 -17.78 -13.48 6.16
N PRO A 190 -17.38 -14.73 6.44
CA PRO A 190 -17.00 -15.12 7.80
C PRO A 190 -15.63 -14.57 8.23
N TYR A 191 -14.69 -14.37 7.30
CA TYR A 191 -13.36 -13.89 7.64
C TYR A 191 -13.29 -12.35 7.63
N LYS A 192 -12.98 -11.75 8.78
CA LYS A 192 -12.98 -10.28 8.96
C LYS A 192 -11.58 -9.68 9.06
N GLY A 193 -10.53 -10.46 8.80
CA GLY A 193 -9.14 -10.04 9.00
C GLY A 193 -8.46 -9.47 7.76
N LEU A 194 -9.12 -9.45 6.60
CA LEU A 194 -8.50 -9.00 5.34
C LEU A 194 -8.07 -7.54 5.44
N CYS A 195 -6.87 -7.24 4.93
CA CYS A 195 -6.48 -5.89 4.53
C CYS A 195 -7.11 -5.55 3.16
N ALA A 196 -7.06 -4.30 2.72
CA ALA A 196 -7.64 -3.86 1.45
C ALA A 196 -7.06 -4.59 0.24
N ALA A 197 -5.76 -4.86 0.17
CA ALA A 197 -5.15 -5.65 -0.90
C ALA A 197 -5.64 -7.11 -0.90
N GLY A 198 -5.84 -7.70 0.28
CA GLY A 198 -6.43 -9.03 0.44
C GLY A 198 -7.88 -9.08 -0.05
N LEU A 199 -8.66 -8.04 0.26
CA LEU A 199 -10.02 -7.87 -0.26
C LEU A 199 -10.04 -7.66 -1.77
N ALA A 200 -9.17 -6.80 -2.30
CA ALA A 200 -9.03 -6.54 -3.72
C ALA A 200 -8.68 -7.81 -4.50
N PHE A 201 -7.85 -8.70 -3.94
CA PHE A 201 -7.59 -10.02 -4.53
C PHE A 201 -8.88 -10.84 -4.74
N TYR A 202 -9.78 -10.87 -3.75
CA TYR A 202 -11.07 -11.53 -3.89
C TYR A 202 -11.94 -10.89 -4.97
N VAL A 203 -12.00 -9.56 -5.02
CA VAL A 203 -12.76 -8.82 -6.04
C VAL A 203 -12.22 -9.10 -7.44
N MET A 204 -10.90 -9.06 -7.64
CA MET A 204 -10.28 -9.40 -8.93
C MET A 204 -10.54 -10.86 -9.33
N ALA A 205 -10.47 -11.80 -8.39
CA ALA A 205 -10.80 -13.21 -8.66
C ALA A 205 -12.26 -13.42 -9.06
N ALA A 206 -13.19 -12.70 -8.42
CA ALA A 206 -14.60 -12.75 -8.79
C ALA A 206 -14.88 -12.05 -10.13
N LEU A 207 -14.23 -10.92 -10.39
CA LEU A 207 -14.32 -10.17 -11.64
C LEU A 207 -13.78 -10.97 -12.82
N ARG A 208 -12.64 -11.65 -12.66
CA ARG A 208 -12.09 -12.57 -13.65
C ARG A 208 -13.14 -13.56 -14.16
N ARG A 209 -13.87 -14.20 -13.23
CA ARG A 209 -14.92 -15.17 -13.58
C ARG A 209 -16.05 -14.53 -14.38
N ARG A 210 -16.43 -13.28 -14.07
CA ARG A 210 -17.46 -12.52 -14.80
C ARG A 210 -16.98 -12.15 -16.22
N LEU A 211 -15.73 -11.73 -16.35
CA LEU A 211 -15.09 -11.41 -17.62
C LEU A 211 -14.99 -12.64 -18.54
N GLU A 212 -14.45 -13.75 -18.02
CA GLU A 212 -14.31 -15.01 -18.76
C GLU A 212 -15.69 -15.54 -19.20
N ALA A 213 -16.72 -15.44 -18.36
CA ALA A 213 -18.09 -15.84 -18.70
C ALA A 213 -18.70 -15.00 -19.86
N ARG A 214 -18.16 -13.80 -20.12
CA ARG A 214 -18.52 -12.95 -21.27
C ARG A 214 -17.53 -13.08 -22.44
N GLY A 215 -16.64 -14.07 -22.40
CA GLY A 215 -15.65 -14.31 -23.45
C GLY A 215 -14.54 -13.25 -23.50
N ARG A 216 -14.35 -12.46 -22.42
CA ARG A 216 -13.27 -11.48 -22.33
C ARG A 216 -12.04 -12.11 -21.68
N GLU A 217 -10.86 -11.77 -22.21
CA GLU A 217 -9.59 -12.14 -21.58
C GLU A 217 -9.44 -11.42 -20.23
N ALA A 218 -8.95 -12.14 -19.24
CA ALA A 218 -8.72 -11.61 -17.90
C ALA A 218 -7.42 -12.17 -17.34
N VAL A 219 -6.65 -11.30 -16.68
CA VAL A 219 -5.37 -11.65 -16.05
C VAL A 219 -5.61 -12.57 -14.85
N ASP A 220 -4.63 -13.41 -14.51
CA ASP A 220 -4.68 -14.19 -13.29
C ASP A 220 -4.37 -13.33 -12.04
N PRO A 221 -5.32 -13.15 -11.09
CA PRO A 221 -5.06 -12.34 -9.89
C PRO A 221 -3.94 -12.89 -9.01
N ARG A 222 -3.56 -14.17 -9.16
CA ARG A 222 -2.47 -14.80 -8.41
C ARG A 222 -1.10 -14.15 -8.67
N GLU A 223 -0.95 -13.43 -9.79
CA GLU A 223 0.24 -12.62 -10.09
C GLU A 223 0.46 -11.45 -9.12
N ASN A 224 -0.54 -11.11 -8.30
CA ASN A 224 -0.48 -10.02 -7.33
C ASN A 224 -0.32 -10.51 -5.89
N LEU A 225 -0.14 -11.81 -5.66
CA LEU A 225 0.01 -12.34 -4.29
C LEU A 225 1.24 -11.78 -3.57
N ASP A 226 2.27 -11.34 -4.30
CA ASP A 226 3.43 -10.66 -3.73
C ASP A 226 3.04 -9.33 -3.05
N LEU A 227 2.23 -8.51 -3.72
CA LEU A 227 1.67 -7.28 -3.18
C LEU A 227 0.65 -7.53 -2.06
N VAL A 228 -0.18 -8.58 -2.18
CA VAL A 228 -1.10 -8.98 -1.09
C VAL A 228 -0.31 -9.28 0.19
N ALA A 229 0.75 -10.10 0.11
CA ALA A 229 1.55 -10.40 1.29
C ALA A 229 2.25 -9.16 1.87
N LEU A 230 2.77 -8.29 1.02
CA LEU A 230 3.39 -7.03 1.45
C LEU A 230 2.40 -6.17 2.25
N ALA A 231 1.22 -5.93 1.68
CA ALA A 231 0.17 -5.12 2.26
C ALA A 231 -0.35 -5.73 3.58
N THR A 232 -0.76 -7.00 3.58
CA THR A 232 -1.29 -7.68 4.77
C THR A 232 -0.32 -7.64 5.95
N LEU A 233 0.99 -7.78 5.67
CA LEU A 233 2.02 -7.74 6.72
C LEU A 233 2.34 -6.32 7.18
N ALA A 234 2.29 -5.33 6.28
CA ALA A 234 2.53 -3.92 6.62
C ALA A 234 1.36 -3.30 7.41
N ASP A 235 0.13 -3.72 7.11
CA ASP A 235 -1.09 -3.36 7.83
C ASP A 235 -1.22 -4.07 9.20
N VAL A 236 -0.27 -4.96 9.53
CA VAL A 236 -0.28 -5.73 10.79
C VAL A 236 -1.58 -6.54 10.94
N ALA A 237 -2.15 -6.95 9.81
CA ALA A 237 -3.39 -7.73 9.79
C ALA A 237 -3.17 -9.11 10.43
N PRO A 238 -4.22 -9.73 11.04
CA PRO A 238 -4.10 -11.04 11.66
C PRO A 238 -3.58 -12.10 10.69
N LEU A 239 -2.53 -12.84 11.08
CA LEU A 239 -1.95 -13.93 10.28
C LEU A 239 -2.61 -15.29 10.57
N ASP A 240 -3.93 -15.32 10.46
CA ASP A 240 -4.80 -16.49 10.58
C ASP A 240 -5.72 -16.62 9.35
N GLY A 241 -6.61 -17.62 9.34
CA GLY A 241 -7.63 -17.79 8.31
C GLY A 241 -7.13 -17.60 6.88
N ASP A 242 -7.82 -16.75 6.12
CA ASP A 242 -7.50 -16.46 4.72
C ASP A 242 -6.17 -15.71 4.57
N ASN A 243 -5.84 -14.76 5.46
CA ASN A 243 -4.58 -14.02 5.41
C ASN A 243 -3.39 -14.96 5.52
N ARG A 244 -3.46 -15.98 6.38
CA ARG A 244 -2.40 -16.99 6.48
C ARG A 244 -2.15 -17.68 5.14
N ILE A 245 -3.22 -18.00 4.40
CA ILE A 245 -3.12 -18.62 3.07
C ILE A 245 -2.50 -17.63 2.08
N LEU A 246 -3.06 -16.43 1.98
CA LEU A 246 -2.61 -15.39 1.05
C LEU A 246 -1.15 -15.03 1.28
N VAL A 247 -0.76 -14.75 2.53
CA VAL A 247 0.61 -14.41 2.91
C VAL A 247 1.57 -15.56 2.66
N ALA A 248 1.19 -16.80 2.98
CA ALA A 248 2.07 -17.96 2.74
C ALA A 248 2.41 -18.15 1.26
N HIS A 249 1.47 -17.91 0.35
CA HIS A 249 1.72 -17.94 -1.09
C HIS A 249 2.42 -16.66 -1.58
N GLY A 250 2.02 -15.51 -1.06
CA GLY A 250 2.58 -14.22 -1.44
C GLY A 250 4.05 -14.02 -1.05
N LEU A 251 4.50 -14.57 0.08
CA LEU A 251 5.93 -14.60 0.42
C LEU A 251 6.75 -15.44 -0.60
N ARG A 252 6.16 -16.49 -1.19
CA ARG A 252 6.78 -17.22 -2.32
C ARG A 252 6.75 -16.40 -3.60
N GLY A 253 5.72 -15.59 -3.79
CA GLY A 253 5.61 -14.61 -4.86
C GLY A 253 6.71 -13.55 -4.77
N LEU A 254 6.91 -12.95 -3.59
CA LEU A 254 7.95 -11.95 -3.33
C LEU A 254 9.36 -12.49 -3.62
N GLU A 255 9.64 -13.74 -3.25
CA GLU A 255 10.90 -14.41 -3.59
C GLU A 255 11.19 -14.42 -5.11
N ARG A 256 10.14 -14.47 -5.93
CA ARG A 256 10.19 -14.63 -7.39
C ARG A 256 9.63 -13.41 -8.14
N THR A 257 9.50 -12.27 -7.47
CA THR A 257 8.83 -11.12 -8.06
C THR A 257 9.66 -10.55 -9.21
N GLU A 258 8.99 -10.28 -10.32
CA GLU A 258 9.59 -9.61 -11.48
C GLU A 258 9.29 -8.10 -11.51
N ARG A 259 8.56 -7.59 -10.50
CA ARG A 259 8.23 -6.17 -10.39
C ARG A 259 9.50 -5.37 -10.09
N PRO A 260 9.92 -4.41 -10.94
CA PRO A 260 11.17 -3.69 -10.75
C PRO A 260 11.27 -3.00 -9.38
N GLY A 261 10.17 -2.38 -8.92
CA GLY A 261 10.11 -1.73 -7.60
C GLY A 261 10.34 -2.70 -6.43
N LEU A 262 9.68 -3.87 -6.43
CA LEU A 262 9.88 -4.87 -5.38
C LEU A 262 11.27 -5.51 -5.44
N ARG A 263 11.79 -5.77 -6.65
CA ARG A 263 13.16 -6.29 -6.83
C ARG A 263 14.20 -5.34 -6.24
N GLU A 264 14.04 -4.04 -6.48
CA GLU A 264 14.95 -3.03 -5.94
C GLU A 264 14.79 -2.88 -4.43
N LEU A 265 13.56 -2.90 -3.92
CA LEU A 265 13.30 -2.87 -2.49
C LEU A 265 13.93 -4.08 -1.77
N LEU A 266 13.78 -5.29 -2.32
CA LEU A 266 14.42 -6.50 -1.80
C LEU A 266 15.96 -6.38 -1.82
N ARG A 267 16.53 -5.72 -2.83
CA ARG A 267 17.97 -5.46 -2.89
C ARG A 267 18.42 -4.48 -1.79
N LEU A 268 17.73 -3.35 -1.64
CA LEU A 268 18.02 -2.34 -0.60
C LEU A 268 17.85 -2.89 0.82
N CYS A 269 16.93 -3.84 0.98
CA CYS A 269 16.70 -4.55 2.21
C CYS A 269 17.65 -5.73 2.43
N ASP A 270 18.62 -6.02 1.57
CA ASP A 270 19.46 -7.22 1.69
C ASP A 270 18.62 -8.51 1.90
N LEU A 271 17.64 -8.67 1.01
CA LEU A 271 16.71 -9.80 0.91
C LEU A 271 16.78 -10.49 -0.45
N LYS A 272 17.61 -9.99 -1.37
CA LYS A 272 17.75 -10.54 -2.72
C LYS A 272 18.26 -11.99 -2.67
N GLY A 273 17.61 -12.87 -3.43
CA GLY A 273 18.04 -14.26 -3.60
C GLY A 273 17.61 -15.22 -2.50
N ARG A 274 16.75 -14.78 -1.56
CA ARG A 274 16.10 -15.65 -0.59
C ARG A 274 14.62 -15.29 -0.44
N ARG A 275 13.84 -16.21 0.12
CA ARG A 275 12.46 -15.91 0.51
C ARG A 275 12.42 -14.95 1.71
N PRO A 276 11.70 -13.81 1.61
CA PRO A 276 11.42 -12.97 2.77
C PRO A 276 10.52 -13.71 3.78
N THR A 277 10.78 -13.52 5.07
CA THR A 277 9.89 -13.96 6.14
C THR A 277 8.85 -12.87 6.45
N ALA A 278 7.80 -13.21 7.20
CA ALA A 278 6.86 -12.21 7.70
C ALA A 278 7.56 -11.09 8.51
N GLU A 279 8.61 -11.45 9.25
CA GLU A 279 9.44 -10.51 10.01
C GLU A 279 10.25 -9.58 9.07
N ASP A 280 10.83 -10.13 8.00
CA ASP A 280 11.52 -9.32 6.99
C ASP A 280 10.57 -8.29 6.37
N VAL A 281 9.33 -8.68 6.06
CA VAL A 281 8.35 -7.74 5.52
C VAL A 281 7.99 -6.67 6.55
N GLY A 282 7.58 -7.08 7.76
CA GLY A 282 7.11 -6.15 8.79
C GLY A 282 8.17 -5.15 9.27
N TRP A 283 9.45 -5.54 9.29
CA TRP A 283 10.53 -4.71 9.84
C TRP A 283 11.47 -4.11 8.80
N ARG A 284 11.61 -4.71 7.61
CA ARG A 284 12.56 -4.24 6.59
C ARG A 284 11.86 -3.66 5.36
N LEU A 285 10.78 -4.26 4.88
CA LEU A 285 10.07 -3.82 3.68
C LEU A 285 9.01 -2.76 3.98
N GLY A 286 8.06 -3.07 4.87
CA GLY A 286 6.92 -2.20 5.23
C GLY A 286 7.37 -0.78 5.59
N PRO A 287 8.28 -0.60 6.57
CA PRO A 287 8.75 0.73 6.95
C PRO A 287 9.41 1.51 5.81
N ARG A 288 10.10 0.83 4.88
CA ARG A 288 10.74 1.46 3.72
C ARG A 288 9.76 1.83 2.62
N PHE A 289 8.63 1.15 2.56
CA PHE A 289 7.54 1.47 1.66
C PHE A 289 6.74 2.68 2.19
N SER A 290 6.55 2.77 3.52
CA SER A 290 5.97 3.94 4.19
C SER A 290 6.92 5.13 4.32
N LEU A 291 8.23 4.92 4.17
CA LEU A 291 9.24 5.96 4.07
C LEU A 291 9.22 6.51 2.66
N ASP A 292 8.36 7.49 2.48
CA ASP A 292 8.29 8.40 1.35
C ASP A 292 9.70 8.65 0.77
N LEU A 293 9.92 8.18 -0.47
CA LEU A 293 10.87 8.82 -1.39
C LEU A 293 10.27 10.20 -1.70
N GLY A 294 10.41 11.13 -0.76
CA GLY A 294 9.85 12.47 -0.89
C GLY A 294 10.38 13.12 -2.15
N LEU A 295 9.49 13.33 -3.12
CA LEU A 295 9.64 14.35 -4.14
C LEU A 295 9.55 15.70 -3.41
N TRP A 296 10.68 16.37 -3.24
CA TRP A 296 10.73 17.72 -2.69
C TRP A 296 10.70 18.70 -3.85
N THR A 297 9.56 19.36 -4.07
CA THR A 297 9.58 20.70 -4.69
C THR A 297 9.99 21.68 -3.61
N SER A 298 10.97 22.52 -3.90
CA SER A 298 11.40 23.59 -2.99
C SER A 298 11.47 24.87 -3.78
N PHE A 299 10.64 25.83 -3.38
CA PHE A 299 10.73 27.19 -3.91
C PHE A 299 11.93 27.85 -3.21
N HIS A 300 12.96 28.19 -3.98
CA HIS A 300 13.99 29.10 -3.51
C HIS A 300 13.66 30.50 -4.01
N ASP A 301 13.51 31.42 -3.05
CA ASP A 301 13.66 32.85 -3.30
C ASP A 301 15.14 33.10 -3.63
N SER A 302 15.43 33.49 -4.88
CA SER A 302 16.78 33.68 -5.40
C SER A 302 17.46 34.96 -4.88
N GLY A 303 16.83 35.71 -3.97
CA GLY A 303 17.48 36.82 -3.28
C GLY A 303 17.72 38.05 -4.15
N ASP A 304 17.12 38.14 -5.34
CA ASP A 304 17.11 39.35 -6.14
C ASP A 304 15.75 40.05 -6.02
N ALA A 305 15.67 41.00 -5.09
CA ALA A 305 14.44 41.74 -4.77
C ALA A 305 13.93 42.64 -5.92
N ALA A 306 14.65 42.71 -7.04
CA ALA A 306 14.32 43.56 -8.17
C ALA A 306 13.64 42.84 -9.34
N ASN A 307 13.74 41.51 -9.47
CA ASN A 307 13.11 40.78 -10.57
C ASN A 307 12.83 39.30 -10.24
N PRO A 308 11.65 38.97 -9.68
CA PRO A 308 11.30 37.61 -9.28
C PRO A 308 10.73 36.82 -10.47
N SER A 309 11.57 36.47 -11.45
CA SER A 309 11.19 35.45 -12.45
C SER A 309 11.56 34.06 -11.93
N SER A 310 10.50 33.28 -11.70
CA SER A 310 10.42 31.93 -11.16
C SER A 310 11.35 30.92 -11.83
N ALA A 311 12.43 30.52 -11.15
CA ALA A 311 13.11 29.26 -11.47
C ALA A 311 12.60 28.17 -10.53
N ALA A 312 11.67 27.34 -11.00
CA ALA A 312 11.27 26.14 -10.26
C ALA A 312 12.36 25.09 -10.43
N GLN A 313 13.04 24.73 -9.33
CA GLN A 313 14.01 23.65 -9.34
C GLN A 313 13.30 22.34 -9.03
N VAL A 314 13.03 21.55 -10.07
CA VAL A 314 12.52 20.17 -9.91
C VAL A 314 13.75 19.26 -9.91
N GLY A 315 14.03 18.63 -8.77
CA GLY A 315 15.18 17.76 -8.62
C GLY A 315 14.79 16.42 -8.00
N PHE A 316 15.51 15.37 -8.41
CA PHE A 316 15.50 14.09 -7.70
C PHE A 316 16.87 13.92 -7.03
N THR A 317 16.89 13.62 -5.74
CA THR A 317 18.11 13.30 -5.00
C THR A 317 18.04 11.89 -4.46
N VAL A 318 19.15 11.15 -4.57
CA VAL A 318 19.35 9.94 -3.78
C VAL A 318 20.18 10.34 -2.57
N ASP A 319 19.57 10.28 -1.40
CA ASP A 319 20.15 10.74 -0.15
C ASP A 319 20.59 9.59 0.75
N GLY A 320 21.83 9.64 1.22
CA GLY A 320 22.32 8.81 2.33
C GLY A 320 22.25 9.59 3.64
N ARG A 321 21.63 9.00 4.68
CA ARG A 321 21.72 9.50 6.06
C ARG A 321 22.70 8.65 6.87
N PHE A 322 23.64 9.31 7.50
CA PHE A 322 24.63 8.71 8.38
C PHE A 322 24.38 9.19 9.81
N PHE A 323 23.77 8.31 10.61
CA PHE A 323 23.55 8.58 12.02
C PHE A 323 24.88 8.53 12.78
N LEU A 324 25.15 9.58 13.55
CA LEU A 324 26.39 9.77 14.29
C LEU A 324 26.35 9.19 15.71
N ALA A 325 25.16 8.84 16.19
CA ALA A 325 24.94 8.26 17.51
C ALA A 325 24.59 6.77 17.42
N ASP A 326 24.80 6.06 18.54
CA ASP A 326 24.38 4.67 18.69
C ASP A 326 22.85 4.56 18.64
N TRP A 327 22.34 3.48 18.04
CA TRP A 327 20.92 3.28 17.72
C TRP A 327 20.02 3.23 18.96
N ASN A 328 20.58 3.06 20.15
CA ASN A 328 19.86 3.05 21.42
C ASN A 328 19.65 4.44 22.04
N GLN A 329 20.18 5.50 21.43
CA GLN A 329 20.04 6.85 21.97
C GLN A 329 18.76 7.54 21.48
N ARG A 330 18.15 8.36 22.36
CA ARG A 330 16.96 9.15 22.00
C ARG A 330 17.27 10.32 21.07
N LEU A 331 18.49 10.85 21.12
CA LEU A 331 18.92 11.93 20.25
C LEU A 331 19.78 11.32 19.14
N GLN A 332 19.34 11.46 17.89
CA GLN A 332 19.97 10.87 16.71
C GLN A 332 20.42 11.99 15.77
N PRO A 333 21.60 12.60 16.02
CA PRO A 333 22.23 13.48 15.06
C PRO A 333 22.64 12.69 13.83
N TYR A 334 22.41 13.25 12.64
CA TYR A 334 22.82 12.63 11.38
C TYR A 334 23.41 13.64 10.41
N LEU A 335 24.33 13.15 9.58
CA LEU A 335 24.77 13.83 8.37
C LEU A 335 23.97 13.28 7.20
N GLN A 336 23.56 14.17 6.29
CA GLN A 336 22.88 13.81 5.07
C GLN A 336 23.67 14.34 3.88
N ALA A 337 23.96 13.44 2.94
CA ALA A 337 24.54 13.81 1.67
C ALA A 337 23.84 13.06 0.55
N GLY A 338 23.55 13.76 -0.54
CA GLY A 338 22.89 13.19 -1.70
C GLY A 338 23.42 13.78 -3.00
N LEU A 339 23.36 12.95 -4.03
CA LEU A 339 23.64 13.35 -5.40
C LEU A 339 22.34 13.24 -6.19
N GLY A 340 22.11 14.19 -7.09
CA GLY A 340 20.84 14.30 -7.80
C GLY A 340 20.97 15.02 -9.12
N GLY A 341 19.93 14.88 -9.94
CA GLY A 341 19.74 15.70 -11.14
C GLY A 341 18.75 16.81 -10.83
N TYR A 342 19.05 18.02 -11.28
CA TYR A 342 18.15 19.16 -11.17
C TYR A 342 17.76 19.66 -12.55
N VAL A 343 16.48 19.98 -12.70
CA VAL A 343 15.93 20.68 -13.86
C VAL A 343 15.46 22.04 -13.38
N LEU A 344 16.00 23.09 -13.97
CA LEU A 344 15.51 24.45 -13.77
C LEU A 344 14.61 24.79 -14.94
N SER A 345 13.34 25.05 -14.64
CA SER A 345 12.38 25.61 -15.60
C SER A 345 12.09 27.06 -15.23
N HIS A 346 12.09 27.94 -16.23
CA HIS A 346 11.72 29.35 -16.05
C HIS A 346 10.19 29.55 -15.99
N ASP A 347 9.41 28.54 -16.33
CA ASP A 347 7.95 28.56 -16.23
C ASP A 347 7.40 27.18 -15.84
N ASN A 348 6.32 27.13 -15.08
CA ASN A 348 5.78 25.90 -14.51
C ASN A 348 5.34 24.83 -15.54
N LEU A 349 5.35 25.12 -16.85
CA LEU A 349 4.75 24.23 -17.87
C LEU A 349 5.41 24.24 -19.28
N ASP A 350 6.62 24.78 -19.51
CA ASP A 350 7.22 24.78 -20.86
C ASP A 350 8.63 24.15 -20.96
N PHE A 351 8.87 23.36 -22.01
CA PHE A 351 10.03 22.46 -22.17
C PHE A 351 11.33 23.16 -22.59
N GLY A 352 11.75 24.19 -21.84
CA GLY A 352 13.09 24.77 -21.91
C GLY A 352 13.93 24.33 -20.71
N SER A 353 14.46 23.10 -20.72
CA SER A 353 15.19 22.56 -19.57
C SER A 353 16.69 22.85 -19.64
N ILE A 354 17.22 23.56 -18.64
CA ILE A 354 18.65 23.39 -18.27
C ILE A 354 18.69 22.24 -17.27
N SER A 355 19.41 21.16 -17.63
CA SER A 355 19.60 19.98 -16.80
C SER A 355 21.07 19.84 -16.40
N GLY A 356 21.32 19.57 -15.13
CA GLY A 356 22.69 19.45 -14.63
C GLY A 356 22.79 18.58 -13.38
N PRO A 357 23.98 18.00 -13.14
CA PRO A 357 24.26 17.31 -11.89
C PRO A 357 24.25 18.32 -10.74
N GLY A 358 23.74 17.90 -9.58
CA GLY A 358 23.88 18.70 -8.38
C GLY A 358 24.03 17.83 -7.14
N PHE A 359 24.13 18.53 -6.02
CA PHE A 359 24.41 17.95 -4.72
C PHE A 359 23.51 18.55 -3.66
N GLN A 360 23.23 17.72 -2.66
CA GLN A 360 22.60 18.13 -1.42
C GLN A 360 23.53 17.75 -0.27
N LEU A 361 23.83 18.71 0.59
CA LEU A 361 24.60 18.51 1.80
C LEU A 361 23.83 19.09 2.96
N GLY A 362 23.77 18.36 4.06
CA GLY A 362 23.12 18.88 5.25
C GLY A 362 23.21 17.92 6.41
N GLY A 363 22.39 18.18 7.40
CA GLY A 363 22.33 17.37 8.60
C GLY A 363 21.15 17.78 9.44
N GLY A 364 20.79 16.89 10.35
CA GLY A 364 19.69 17.13 11.25
C GLY A 364 19.88 16.41 12.55
N VAL A 365 18.93 16.64 13.43
CA VAL A 365 18.83 15.91 14.69
C VAL A 365 17.40 15.44 14.85
N ASP A 366 17.25 14.14 15.06
CA ASP A 366 15.96 13.53 15.39
C ASP A 366 15.94 13.21 16.89
N LEU A 367 15.00 13.80 17.63
CA LEU A 367 14.75 13.50 19.04
C LEU A 367 13.55 12.55 19.16
N TYR A 368 13.82 11.30 19.50
CA TYR A 368 12.81 10.28 19.74
C TYR A 368 12.16 10.47 21.12
N LEU A 369 10.92 10.97 21.11
CA LEU A 369 10.07 11.15 22.28
C LEU A 369 9.53 9.80 22.78
N THR A 370 9.26 8.88 21.85
CA THR A 370 8.92 7.47 22.10
C THR A 370 9.60 6.57 21.06
N LYS A 371 9.40 5.25 21.12
CA LYS A 371 9.91 4.32 20.10
C LYS A 371 9.34 4.56 18.70
N SER A 372 8.23 5.29 18.58
CA SER A 372 7.49 5.49 17.32
C SER A 372 7.25 6.97 16.98
N ILE A 373 7.64 7.90 17.86
CA ILE A 373 7.44 9.34 17.68
C ILE A 373 8.78 10.04 17.86
N SER A 374 9.22 10.76 16.83
CA SER A 374 10.39 11.62 16.87
C SER A 374 10.05 13.04 16.41
N LEU A 375 10.71 14.02 17.02
CA LEU A 375 10.71 15.41 16.60
C LEU A 375 12.06 15.72 15.98
N GLY A 376 12.09 16.08 14.69
CA GLY A 376 13.33 16.28 13.94
C GLY A 376 13.46 17.69 13.38
N GLY A 377 14.67 18.26 13.47
CA GLY A 377 15.04 19.48 12.76
C GLY A 377 16.14 19.18 11.76
N LYS A 378 16.00 19.63 10.51
CA LYS A 378 17.01 19.45 9.45
C LYS A 378 17.40 20.78 8.83
N LEU A 379 18.69 20.92 8.52
CA LEU A 379 19.23 22.00 7.70
C LEU A 379 19.82 21.37 6.44
N LEU A 380 19.39 21.84 5.27
CA LEU A 380 19.84 21.35 3.98
C LEU A 380 20.40 22.52 3.16
N TYR A 381 21.58 22.31 2.61
CA TYR A 381 22.18 23.14 1.58
C TYR A 381 22.15 22.39 0.26
N ARG A 382 21.79 23.08 -0.81
CA ARG A 382 21.65 22.50 -2.15
C ARG A 382 22.42 23.34 -3.15
N GLY A 383 23.08 22.66 -4.10
CA GLY A 383 23.80 23.31 -5.18
C GLY A 383 23.68 22.51 -6.47
N SER A 384 23.66 23.20 -7.60
CA SER A 384 23.73 22.60 -8.94
C SER A 384 25.01 23.03 -9.64
N PHE A 385 25.71 22.10 -10.29
CA PHE A 385 26.81 22.43 -11.17
C PHE A 385 26.22 22.78 -12.54
N MET A 386 26.11 24.08 -12.84
CA MET A 386 25.69 24.53 -14.18
C MET A 386 26.92 24.64 -15.08
N ASP A 387 26.80 24.10 -16.30
CA ASP A 387 27.76 24.34 -17.36
C ASP A 387 27.42 25.68 -18.02
N ASN A 388 28.30 26.66 -17.85
CA ASN A 388 28.12 28.03 -18.35
C ASN A 388 28.57 28.17 -19.82
N SER A 389 28.39 27.12 -20.62
CA SER A 389 28.84 27.10 -22.01
C SER A 389 27.87 27.77 -22.99
N ASP A 390 26.69 28.19 -22.54
CA ASP A 390 25.72 28.91 -23.36
C ASP A 390 25.81 30.43 -23.08
N GLU A 391 26.52 31.15 -23.95
CA GLU A 391 26.71 32.62 -23.88
C GLU A 391 25.39 33.42 -24.05
N SER A 392 24.25 32.73 -24.17
CA SER A 392 22.93 33.33 -24.41
C SER A 392 22.27 33.98 -23.17
N TYR A 393 22.86 33.86 -21.97
CA TYR A 393 22.28 34.36 -20.72
C TYR A 393 23.14 35.40 -19.99
N ARG A 394 23.68 36.38 -20.73
CA ARG A 394 24.13 37.66 -20.15
C ARG A 394 23.16 38.77 -20.52
N TYR A 395 22.16 39.01 -19.67
CA TYR A 395 21.49 40.31 -19.54
C TYR A 395 21.05 40.54 -18.10
#